data_AF-A0A6V7I8J1-F1
#
_entry.id   AF-A0A6V7I8J1-F1
#
_cell.length_a   1.000
_cell.length_b   1.000
_cell.length_c   1.000
_cell.angle_alpha   90.00
_cell.angle_beta   90.00
_cell.angle_gamma   90.00
#
_symmetry.space_group_name_H-M   'P 1'
#
loop_
_entity.id
_entity.type
_entity.pdbx_description
1 polymer ?
#
loop_
_entity_poly.entity_id
_entity_poly.type
_entity_poly.pdbx_seq_one_letter_code
_entity_poly.pdbx_strand_id
1 'polypeptide(L)' 'EYHRGNKDLLIDNPEMNNVVYMYRCQDSTLVVKGKINSIVMDSCRKSSIVFDSLVSSIEFVNCQSVQMQ' A
#
# COMPACT_ATOMS: atom_id res chain seq x y z
N GLU A 1 -5.51 -4.13 -6.64
CA GLU A 1 -4.65 -3.91 -7.84
C GLU A 1 -5.41 -3.09 -8.87
N TYR A 2 -4.72 -2.45 -9.84
CA TYR A 2 -5.30 -1.71 -10.97
C TYR A 2 -6.31 -0.60 -10.62
N HIS A 3 -6.31 -0.11 -9.37
CA HIS A 3 -7.18 0.97 -8.96
C HIS A 3 -6.79 2.29 -9.64
N ARG A 4 -7.79 3.10 -9.99
CA ARG A 4 -7.60 4.43 -10.58
C ARG A 4 -8.51 5.43 -9.89
N GLY A 5 -7.94 6.45 -9.26
CA GLY A 5 -8.71 7.50 -8.57
C GLY A 5 -9.39 7.04 -7.26
N ASN A 6 -9.09 5.84 -6.75
CA ASN A 6 -9.74 5.32 -5.55
C ASN A 6 -8.93 5.65 -4.30
N LYS A 7 -9.44 6.57 -3.47
CA LYS A 7 -8.76 7.05 -2.26
C LYS A 7 -9.26 6.40 -0.97
N ASP A 8 -10.23 5.50 -1.08
CA ASP A 8 -10.93 4.90 0.05
C ASP A 8 -10.60 3.40 0.18
N LEU A 9 -9.45 2.94 -0.36
CA LEU A 9 -9.04 1.55 -0.21
C LEU A 9 -8.63 1.33 1.24
N LEU A 10 -9.31 0.40 1.91
CA LEU A 10 -9.09 0.07 3.31
C LEU A 10 -8.87 -1.43 3.45
N ILE A 11 -7.79 -1.78 4.15
CA ILE A 11 -7.57 -3.11 4.72
C ILE A 11 -7.73 -2.96 6.22
N ASP A 12 -8.79 -3.57 6.75
CA ASP A 12 -9.11 -3.56 8.17
C ASP A 12 -8.83 -4.94 8.78
N ASN A 13 -8.32 -4.93 10.00
CA ASN A 13 -8.00 -6.13 10.80
C ASN A 13 -7.12 -7.19 10.08
N PRO A 14 -5.96 -6.82 9.51
CA PRO A 14 -5.02 -7.77 8.92
C PRO A 14 -4.25 -8.55 9.99
N GLU A 15 -3.69 -9.70 9.60
CA GLU A 15 -2.81 -10.49 10.44
C GLU A 15 -1.33 -10.07 10.29
N MET A 16 -0.55 -10.28 11.35
CA MET A 16 0.85 -9.86 11.42
C MET A 16 1.76 -10.53 10.38
N ASN A 17 1.37 -11.70 9.87
CA ASN A 17 2.10 -12.45 8.84
C ASN A 17 1.73 -12.02 7.41
N ASN A 18 0.72 -11.16 7.22
CA ASN A 18 0.24 -10.81 5.90
C ASN A 18 1.23 -9.90 5.17
N VAL A 19 1.22 -10.02 3.85
CA VAL A 19 1.96 -9.16 2.92
C VAL A 19 0.96 -8.48 2.01
N VAL A 20 1.06 -7.16 1.89
CA VAL A 20 0.18 -6.38 1.02
C VAL A 20 0.91 -6.06 -0.29
N TYR A 21 0.26 -6.34 -1.41
CA TYR A 21 0.81 -6.08 -2.75
C TYR A 21 -0.10 -5.11 -3.51
N MET A 22 0.38 -3.88 -3.71
CA MET A 22 -0.32 -2.84 -4.45
C MET A 22 0.27 -2.73 -5.86
N TYR A 23 -0.40 -3.36 -6.82
CA TYR A 23 0.05 -3.42 -8.21
C TYR A 23 -0.69 -2.46 -9.14
N ARG A 24 0.07 -1.70 -9.95
CA ARG A 24 -0.42 -0.85 -11.05
C ARG A 24 -1.57 0.09 -10.67
N CYS A 25 -1.54 0.64 -9.45
CA CYS A 25 -2.53 1.62 -9.02
C CYS A 25 -2.12 3.04 -9.43
N GLN A 26 -3.11 3.88 -9.73
CA GLN A 26 -2.90 5.27 -10.13
C GLN A 26 -3.84 6.21 -9.36
N ASP A 27 -3.30 7.33 -8.85
CA ASP A 27 -4.09 8.33 -8.10
C ASP A 27 -4.98 7.71 -7.00
N SER A 28 -4.43 6.71 -6.31
CA SER A 28 -5.18 5.89 -5.34
C SER A 28 -4.51 5.91 -3.98
N THR A 29 -5.30 5.81 -2.91
CA THR A 29 -4.82 5.79 -1.54
C THR A 29 -5.25 4.49 -0.88
N LEU A 30 -4.27 3.77 -0.30
CA LEU A 30 -4.48 2.54 0.46
C LEU A 30 -4.19 2.78 1.94
N VAL A 31 -5.14 2.46 2.80
CA VAL A 31 -5.00 2.52 4.26
C VAL A 31 -5.00 1.10 4.81
N VAL A 32 -3.96 0.76 5.57
CA VAL A 32 -3.81 -0.52 6.26
C VAL A 32 -3.86 -0.28 7.77
N LYS A 33 -4.96 -0.66 8.41
CA LYS A 33 -5.14 -0.51 9.86
C LYS A 33 -4.69 -1.77 10.58
N GLY A 34 -3.62 -1.69 11.36
CA GLY A 34 -3.02 -2.81 12.08
C GLY A 34 -1.56 -3.06 11.71
N LYS A 35 -1.00 -4.12 12.31
CA LYS A 35 0.38 -4.53 12.10
C LYS A 35 0.44 -5.66 11.08
N ILE A 36 1.22 -5.49 10.03
CA ILE A 36 1.44 -6.52 8.99
C ILE A 36 2.93 -6.79 8.79
N ASN A 37 3.25 -7.80 7.99
CA ASN A 37 4.64 -8.18 7.78
C ASN A 37 5.35 -7.16 6.89
N SER A 38 4.87 -7.01 5.65
CA SER A 38 5.48 -6.14 4.66
C SER A 38 4.49 -5.64 3.62
N ILE A 39 4.89 -4.60 2.91
CA ILE A 39 4.12 -3.97 1.84
C ILE A 39 5.01 -3.86 0.61
N VAL A 40 4.50 -4.20 -0.56
CA VAL A 40 5.13 -3.90 -1.84
C VAL A 40 4.18 -3.07 -2.69
N MET A 41 4.65 -1.91 -3.14
CA MET A 41 4.00 -1.12 -4.19
C MET A 41 4.78 -1.31 -5.48
N ASP A 42 4.16 -1.91 -6.49
CA ASP A 42 4.76 -2.11 -7.81
C ASP A 42 4.00 -1.35 -8.90
N SER A 43 4.74 -0.59 -9.70
CA SER A 43 4.23 0.10 -10.89
C SER A 43 3.10 1.10 -10.57
N CYS A 44 3.11 1.65 -9.36
CA CYS A 44 2.11 2.62 -8.90
C CYS A 44 2.51 4.06 -9.22
N ARG A 45 1.52 4.90 -9.54
CA ARG A 45 1.74 6.32 -9.88
C ARG A 45 0.82 7.24 -9.09
N LYS A 46 1.33 8.36 -8.58
CA LYS A 46 0.53 9.35 -7.81
C LYS A 46 -0.31 8.70 -6.68
N SER A 47 0.16 7.59 -6.13
CA SER A 47 -0.61 6.79 -5.18
C SER A 47 0.03 6.88 -3.81
N SER A 48 -0.79 6.84 -2.77
CA SER A 48 -0.32 6.90 -1.39
C SER A 48 -0.68 5.64 -0.63
N ILE A 49 0.13 5.35 0.37
CA ILE A 49 -0.16 4.29 1.33
C ILE A 49 0.01 4.81 2.75
N VAL A 50 -0.92 4.43 3.62
CA VAL A 50 -0.95 4.76 5.03
C VAL A 50 -1.00 3.46 5.82
N PHE A 51 -0.11 3.26 6.78
CA PHE A 51 -0.09 2.04 7.60
C PHE A 51 0.30 2.31 9.05
N ASP A 52 -0.20 1.50 9.99
CA ASP A 52 0.14 1.70 11.40
C ASP A 52 1.56 1.21 11.72
N SER A 53 1.86 -0.06 11.41
CA SER A 53 3.20 -0.61 11.66
C SER A 53 3.51 -1.83 10.79
N LEU A 54 4.80 -2.01 10.49
CA LEU A 54 5.32 -3.15 9.74
C LEU A 54 6.28 -3.96 10.62
N VAL A 55 6.34 -5.27 10.38
CA VAL A 55 7.34 -6.15 11.00
C VAL A 55 8.68 -6.02 10.28
N SER A 56 8.64 -5.98 8.95
CA SER A 56 9.82 -6.12 8.09
C SER A 56 10.10 -4.84 7.30
N SER A 57 9.46 -4.68 6.14
CA SER A 57 9.81 -3.65 5.18
C SER A 57 8.63 -3.17 4.35
N ILE A 58 8.81 -2.00 3.75
CA ILE A 58 8.00 -1.49 2.65
C ILE A 58 8.89 -1.29 1.43
N GLU A 59 8.44 -1.74 0.26
CA GLU A 59 9.19 -1.69 -0.99
C GLU A 59 8.43 -0.92 -2.06
N PHE A 60 9.11 -0.01 -2.76
CA PHE A 60 8.57 0.73 -3.90
C PHE A 60 9.32 0.32 -5.16
N VAL A 61 8.66 -0.44 -6.01
CA VAL A 61 9.21 -1.00 -7.26
C VAL A 61 8.55 -0.29 -8.44
N ASN A 62 9.34 0.24 -9.37
CA ASN A 62 8.83 0.93 -10.58
C ASN A 62 7.77 2.03 -10.31
N CYS A 63 7.83 2.66 -9.13
CA CYS A 63 6.84 3.64 -8.70
C CYS A 63 7.23 5.08 -9.07
N GLN A 64 6.24 5.94 -9.26
CA GLN A 64 6.45 7.37 -9.55
C GLN A 64 5.49 8.25 -8.75
N SER A 65 6.00 9.28 -8.09
CA SER A 65 5.19 10.20 -7.27
C SER A 65 4.33 9.47 -6.22
N VAL A 66 4.92 8.50 -5.54
CA VAL A 66 4.25 7.78 -4.44
C VAL A 66 4.54 8.45 -3.10
N GLN A 67 3.62 8.29 -2.15
CA GLN A 67 3.76 8.81 -0.79
C GLN A 67 3.51 7.70 0.22
N MET A 68 4.24 7.73 1.33
CA MET A 68 4.01 6.84 2.47
C MET A 68 3.83 7.66 3.75
N GLN A 69 2.93 7.20 4.61
CA GLN A 69 2.66 7.77 5.93
C GLN A 69 2.50 6.66 6.97
#